data_AF-A0A952RF85-F1
#
_entry.id   AF-A0A952RF85-F1
#
_cell.length_a   1.000
_cell.length_b   1.000
_cell.length_c   1.000
_cell.angle_alpha   90.00
_cell.angle_beta   90.00
_cell.angle_gamma   90.00
#
_symmetry.space_group_name_H-M   'P 1'
#
loop_
_entity.id
_entity.type
_entity.pdbx_description
1 polymer ?
#
loop_
_entity_poly.entity_id
_entity_poly.type
_entity_poly.pdbx_seq_one_letter_code
_entity_poly.pdbx_strand_id
1 'polypeptide(L)'
;MARPLVPFVVALAACGPSEPPPAVPVPPIVDVGPAPPPPPPEPPPPPEPPAPPPSPTEQLLREWTSATSCDAYDYHPNGGLQSFWCHRPARLTLSFVESTTGAPVFTSGPHKNDLDLASANDFGHYNPDFVRWLVDKGAPSERGSTARAATQSAYDHHLKPLAEIFHYTLQKAKTSPECFASEKKLYSDLLAKKRLPAGYYERWFYFMNPFFCEKAKSGLGADQGSSYFSDNGFDGGINGNVTKTVIGFWIRRSLDGTMDTFAEGLQKLLAAYEPLLVEKPYRAPDGAAINAAIARAMKAASPCPKANVSIRVQPDGSMTGATTRPKHPASPSCHEKAFRESVPAFDGSEITFSRTAGS
;
A
#
# COMPACT_ATOMS: atom_id res chain seq x y z
N MET A 1 27.55 -16.29 25.09
CA MET A 1 27.30 -16.83 23.74
C MET A 1 26.32 -15.89 23.04
N ALA A 2 26.82 -15.01 22.17
CA ALA A 2 26.01 -14.01 21.47
C ALA A 2 25.28 -14.70 20.32
N ARG A 3 23.93 -14.76 20.39
CA ARG A 3 23.10 -15.30 19.31
C ARG A 3 22.91 -14.21 18.25
N PRO A 4 23.26 -14.45 16.97
CA PRO A 4 22.79 -13.58 15.90
C PRO A 4 21.28 -13.82 15.77
N LEU A 5 20.49 -12.76 15.70
CA LEU A 5 19.04 -12.82 15.52
C LEU A 5 18.70 -11.84 14.40
N VAL A 6 18.01 -12.27 13.36
CA VAL A 6 17.63 -11.54 12.12
C VAL A 6 16.52 -12.43 11.51
N PRO A 7 15.35 -12.00 10.94
CA PRO A 7 14.97 -10.70 10.33
C PRO A 7 13.45 -10.34 10.33
N PHE A 8 12.94 -9.21 10.87
CA PHE A 8 11.54 -8.80 10.56
C PHE A 8 11.30 -8.46 9.07
N VAL A 9 12.38 -8.07 8.39
CA VAL A 9 12.31 -7.38 7.10
C VAL A 9 12.24 -8.34 5.90
N VAL A 10 12.60 -9.61 6.08
CA VAL A 10 12.62 -10.62 5.00
C VAL A 10 11.24 -11.11 4.61
N ALA A 11 10.29 -11.02 5.53
CA ALA A 11 9.02 -11.71 5.37
C ALA A 11 7.95 -10.86 4.65
N LEU A 12 8.18 -9.57 4.43
CA LEU A 12 7.30 -8.74 3.62
C LEU A 12 7.55 -8.95 2.12
N ALA A 13 8.78 -9.27 1.72
CA ALA A 13 9.28 -9.02 0.36
C ALA A 13 8.98 -10.10 -0.71
N ALA A 14 8.22 -11.15 -0.39
CA ALA A 14 7.91 -12.20 -1.36
C ALA A 14 6.58 -11.93 -2.08
N CYS A 15 6.71 -11.60 -3.38
CA CYS A 15 5.78 -11.89 -4.49
C CYS A 15 5.14 -10.69 -5.23
N GLY A 16 5.34 -10.69 -6.56
CA GLY A 16 4.54 -9.98 -7.56
C GLY A 16 5.32 -9.81 -8.87
N PRO A 17 4.84 -10.31 -10.02
CA PRO A 17 5.40 -9.94 -11.32
C PRO A 17 4.65 -8.72 -11.87
N SER A 18 5.38 -7.67 -12.28
CA SER A 18 4.86 -6.65 -13.21
C SER A 18 5.92 -5.65 -13.70
N GLU A 19 6.05 -5.48 -15.01
CA GLU A 19 6.27 -4.17 -15.67
C GLU A 19 4.92 -3.41 -15.65
N PRO A 20 4.79 -2.07 -15.40
CA PRO A 20 4.86 -1.00 -16.44
C PRO A 20 5.10 0.45 -15.83
N PRO A 21 4.49 1.55 -16.33
CA PRO A 21 4.84 2.55 -17.37
C PRO A 21 5.51 3.86 -16.79
N PRO A 22 5.76 4.96 -17.55
CA PRO A 22 6.69 6.02 -17.13
C PRO A 22 6.14 7.00 -16.07
N ALA A 23 7.07 7.55 -15.28
CA ALA A 23 6.83 8.37 -14.09
C ALA A 23 6.27 9.77 -14.38
N VAL A 24 5.41 10.26 -13.47
CA VAL A 24 4.84 11.62 -13.45
C VAL A 24 5.51 12.43 -12.31
N PRO A 25 5.88 13.71 -12.53
CA PRO A 25 6.62 14.50 -11.53
C PRO A 25 5.74 15.03 -10.39
N VAL A 26 6.33 15.09 -9.19
CA VAL A 26 5.75 15.55 -7.91
C VAL A 26 5.99 17.07 -7.71
N PRO A 27 5.03 17.86 -7.21
CA PRO A 27 5.20 19.29 -6.94
C PRO A 27 5.93 19.60 -5.61
N PRO A 28 6.46 20.83 -5.43
CA PRO A 28 7.35 21.18 -4.32
C PRO A 28 6.63 21.52 -3.00
N ILE A 29 7.40 21.33 -1.90
CA ILE A 29 7.02 21.53 -0.49
C ILE A 29 6.96 23.03 -0.15
N VAL A 30 5.95 23.42 0.65
CA VAL A 30 5.73 24.79 1.14
C VAL A 30 6.42 25.00 2.49
N ASP A 31 7.09 26.14 2.62
CA ASP A 31 7.86 26.60 3.77
C ASP A 31 6.96 26.99 4.96
N VAL A 32 7.28 26.52 6.17
CA VAL A 32 6.52 26.80 7.40
C VAL A 32 7.34 27.75 8.28
N GLY A 33 6.72 28.88 8.64
CA GLY A 33 7.34 29.98 9.36
C GLY A 33 7.82 29.68 10.79
N PRO A 34 8.48 30.65 11.45
CA PRO A 34 9.32 30.41 12.61
C PRO A 34 8.52 30.14 13.88
N ALA A 35 9.02 29.18 14.66
CA ALA A 35 8.45 28.74 15.92
C ALA A 35 8.71 29.72 17.09
N PRO A 36 7.82 29.76 18.10
CA PRO A 36 7.98 30.61 19.28
C PRO A 36 9.13 30.17 20.20
N PRO A 37 9.63 31.07 21.06
CA PRO A 37 10.79 30.82 21.90
C PRO A 37 10.51 29.81 23.03
N PRO A 38 11.52 29.01 23.43
CA PRO A 38 11.35 27.92 24.38
C PRO A 38 11.24 28.40 25.83
N PRO A 39 10.56 27.63 26.69
CA PRO A 39 10.49 27.87 28.13
C PRO A 39 11.85 27.64 28.84
N PRO A 40 12.00 28.14 30.08
CA PRO A 40 13.24 28.03 30.86
C PRO A 40 13.64 26.58 31.17
N PRO A 41 14.94 26.29 31.34
CA PRO A 41 15.46 24.93 31.45
C PRO A 41 15.10 24.30 32.80
N GLU A 42 14.47 23.13 32.75
CA GLU A 42 14.30 22.26 33.92
C GLU A 42 15.66 21.72 34.43
N PRO A 43 15.77 21.41 35.73
CA PRO A 43 16.97 20.78 36.28
C PRO A 43 17.27 19.47 35.53
N PRO A 44 18.57 19.15 35.31
CA PRO A 44 18.94 17.99 34.51
C PRO A 44 18.41 16.72 35.18
N PRO A 45 17.66 15.88 34.45
CA PRO A 45 17.21 14.61 34.99
C PRO A 45 18.42 13.75 35.37
N PRO A 46 18.26 12.83 36.34
CA PRO A 46 19.30 11.86 36.65
C PRO A 46 19.74 11.12 35.37
N PRO A 47 21.03 10.75 35.26
CA PRO A 47 21.55 10.12 34.04
C PRO A 47 20.72 8.88 33.72
N GLU A 48 20.05 8.91 32.56
CA GLU A 48 19.28 7.77 32.08
C GLU A 48 20.18 6.54 31.99
N PRO A 49 19.68 5.35 32.37
CA PRO A 49 20.38 4.11 32.11
C PRO A 49 20.81 4.05 30.64
N PRO A 50 21.99 3.49 30.31
CA PRO A 50 22.41 3.36 28.92
C PRO A 50 21.32 2.63 28.14
N ALA A 51 20.88 3.26 27.05
CA ALA A 51 19.80 2.74 26.25
C ALA A 51 20.12 1.30 25.78
N PRO A 52 19.12 0.41 25.72
CA PRO A 52 19.33 -0.91 25.15
C PRO A 52 19.82 -0.76 23.71
N PRO A 53 20.73 -1.64 23.26
CA PRO A 53 21.21 -1.61 21.88
C PRO A 53 20.04 -1.80 20.90
N PRO A 54 20.14 -1.23 19.68
CA PRO A 54 19.10 -1.40 18.67
C PRO A 54 18.85 -2.88 18.38
N SER A 55 17.59 -3.21 18.16
CA SER A 55 17.21 -4.56 17.77
C SER A 55 17.94 -4.94 16.48
N PRO A 56 18.17 -6.23 16.21
CA PRO A 56 18.82 -6.60 14.96
C PRO A 56 18.04 -6.19 13.71
N THR A 57 16.70 -6.15 13.79
CA THR A 57 15.84 -5.58 12.74
C THR A 57 16.19 -4.11 12.51
N GLU A 58 16.38 -3.33 13.57
CA GLU A 58 16.76 -1.91 13.51
C GLU A 58 18.17 -1.72 12.93
N GLN A 59 19.11 -2.61 13.23
CA GLN A 59 20.44 -2.60 12.62
C GLN A 59 20.38 -2.87 11.12
N LEU A 60 19.62 -3.88 10.68
CA LEU A 60 19.44 -4.19 9.26
C LEU A 60 18.72 -3.09 8.50
N LEU A 61 17.74 -2.44 9.12
CA LEU A 61 17.01 -1.35 8.50
C LEU A 61 17.95 -0.19 8.13
N ARG A 62 18.99 0.07 8.92
CA ARG A 62 20.02 1.07 8.59
C ARG A 62 20.88 0.66 7.39
N GLU A 63 21.02 -0.64 7.14
CA GLU A 63 21.80 -1.18 6.02
C GLU A 63 20.95 -1.31 4.73
N TRP A 64 19.65 -0.99 4.80
CA TRP A 64 18.70 -1.05 3.68
C TRP A 64 18.86 0.08 2.65
N THR A 65 20.09 0.56 2.52
CA THR A 65 20.58 1.56 1.56
C THR A 65 21.44 0.91 0.47
N SER A 66 21.41 -0.42 0.36
CA SER A 66 22.24 -1.15 -0.59
C SER A 66 21.83 -0.82 -2.03
N ALA A 67 22.78 -0.89 -2.96
CA ALA A 67 22.47 -0.83 -4.38
C ALA A 67 21.48 -1.94 -4.74
N THR A 68 20.60 -1.69 -5.71
CA THR A 68 19.65 -2.71 -6.18
C THR A 68 20.39 -3.97 -6.60
N SER A 69 19.92 -5.13 -6.13
CA SER A 69 20.40 -6.45 -6.53
C SER A 69 19.64 -7.02 -7.72
N CYS A 70 18.75 -6.24 -8.33
CA CYS A 70 17.85 -6.71 -9.38
C CYS A 70 18.10 -5.94 -10.67
N ASP A 71 18.06 -6.65 -11.80
CA ASP A 71 18.27 -6.09 -13.15
C ASP A 71 17.06 -5.26 -13.65
N ALA A 72 16.03 -5.09 -12.83
CA ALA A 72 14.79 -4.39 -13.14
C ALA A 72 14.82 -2.92 -12.70
N TYR A 73 13.81 -2.15 -13.10
CA TYR A 73 13.65 -0.75 -12.70
C TYR A 73 13.66 -0.57 -11.18
N ASP A 74 14.53 0.32 -10.71
CA ASP A 74 14.68 0.70 -9.31
C ASP A 74 13.75 1.89 -8.99
N TYR A 75 12.66 1.59 -8.27
CA TYR A 75 11.72 2.59 -7.76
C TYR A 75 11.82 2.73 -6.24
N HIS A 76 12.91 2.31 -5.62
CA HIS A 76 13.07 2.39 -4.18
C HIS A 76 12.99 3.85 -3.70
N PRO A 77 12.23 4.15 -2.63
CA PRO A 77 11.49 3.26 -1.73
C PRO A 77 10.01 3.00 -2.09
N ASN A 78 9.54 3.50 -3.24
CA ASN A 78 8.14 3.49 -3.63
C ASN A 78 7.74 2.34 -4.57
N GLY A 79 8.65 1.41 -4.87
CA GLY A 79 8.45 0.31 -5.82
C GLY A 79 7.77 -0.95 -5.25
N GLY A 80 7.26 -0.89 -4.02
CA GLY A 80 6.59 -2.00 -3.38
C GLY A 80 7.53 -3.12 -2.93
N LEU A 81 6.98 -4.33 -2.78
CA LEU A 81 7.68 -5.46 -2.15
C LEU A 81 8.94 -5.91 -2.86
N GLN A 82 8.89 -6.02 -4.19
CA GLN A 82 10.03 -6.48 -4.98
C GLN A 82 11.16 -5.46 -4.93
N SER A 83 10.88 -4.17 -5.18
CA SER A 83 11.88 -3.11 -5.07
C SER A 83 12.49 -3.10 -3.66
N PHE A 84 11.66 -3.20 -2.62
CA PHE A 84 12.17 -3.28 -1.25
C PHE A 84 13.10 -4.49 -1.02
N TRP A 85 12.76 -5.69 -1.54
CA TRP A 85 13.62 -6.88 -1.48
C TRP A 85 14.96 -6.70 -2.20
N CYS A 86 14.93 -6.03 -3.36
CA CYS A 86 16.10 -5.81 -4.20
C CYS A 86 17.14 -4.90 -3.53
N HIS A 87 16.73 -4.06 -2.58
CA HIS A 87 17.64 -3.18 -1.80
C HIS A 87 18.11 -3.79 -0.47
N ARG A 88 17.82 -5.08 -0.25
CA ARG A 88 18.29 -5.74 0.97
C ARG A 88 19.81 -5.78 1.04
N PRO A 89 20.41 -5.75 2.24
CA PRO A 89 21.83 -6.03 2.42
C PRO A 89 22.21 -7.39 1.82
N ALA A 90 23.33 -7.50 1.10
CA ALA A 90 23.75 -8.75 0.44
C ALA A 90 23.89 -9.95 1.39
N ARG A 91 24.17 -9.70 2.68
CA ARG A 91 24.21 -10.74 3.72
C ARG A 91 22.85 -11.36 4.04
N LEU A 92 21.76 -10.71 3.65
CA LEU A 92 20.40 -11.14 3.94
C LEU A 92 19.88 -12.10 2.87
N THR A 93 20.23 -13.38 3.03
CA THR A 93 19.78 -14.48 2.16
C THR A 93 18.76 -15.37 2.89
N LEU A 94 18.01 -16.20 2.16
CA LEU A 94 17.11 -17.19 2.78
C LEU A 94 17.88 -18.12 3.74
N SER A 95 19.03 -18.64 3.31
CA SER A 95 19.86 -19.51 4.17
C SER A 95 20.34 -18.81 5.45
N PHE A 96 20.67 -17.51 5.37
CA PHE A 96 21.02 -16.73 6.55
C PHE A 96 19.83 -16.60 7.52
N VAL A 97 18.62 -16.39 6.99
CA VAL A 97 17.39 -16.37 7.79
C VAL A 97 17.11 -17.72 8.44
N GLU A 98 17.16 -18.81 7.69
CA GLU A 98 16.84 -20.16 8.18
C GLU A 98 17.83 -20.61 9.25
N SER A 99 19.14 -20.36 9.04
CA SER A 99 20.16 -20.66 10.03
C SER A 99 20.01 -19.83 11.31
N THR A 100 19.50 -18.60 11.19
CA THR A 100 19.26 -17.71 12.34
C THR A 100 18.01 -18.11 13.13
N THR A 101 16.94 -18.49 12.44
CA THR A 101 15.67 -18.87 13.07
C THR A 101 15.64 -20.32 13.53
N GLY A 102 16.48 -21.18 12.94
CA GLY A 102 16.45 -22.63 13.16
C GLY A 102 15.25 -23.32 12.49
N ALA A 103 14.55 -22.62 11.60
CA ALA A 103 13.37 -23.13 10.90
C ALA A 103 13.41 -22.72 9.41
N PRO A 104 12.85 -23.53 8.50
CA PRO A 104 12.72 -23.13 7.10
C PRO A 104 11.77 -21.93 6.97
N VAL A 105 12.05 -21.00 6.03
CA VAL A 105 11.19 -19.83 5.78
C VAL A 105 9.87 -20.27 5.14
N PHE A 106 9.94 -21.23 4.22
CA PHE A 106 8.79 -21.75 3.47
C PHE A 106 8.62 -23.25 3.72
N THR A 107 7.39 -23.71 3.89
CA THR A 107 7.06 -25.16 3.98
C THR A 107 6.90 -25.80 2.61
N SER A 108 6.51 -25.01 1.61
CA SER A 108 6.30 -25.45 0.24
C SER A 108 6.30 -24.27 -0.73
N GLY A 109 6.27 -24.57 -2.04
CA GLY A 109 6.25 -23.58 -3.10
C GLY A 109 7.55 -23.56 -3.91
N PRO A 110 7.74 -22.53 -4.75
CA PRO A 110 8.82 -22.50 -5.73
C PRO A 110 10.15 -21.98 -5.17
N HIS A 111 10.14 -21.35 -3.98
CA HIS A 111 11.34 -20.79 -3.38
C HIS A 111 12.24 -21.92 -2.84
N LYS A 112 13.51 -21.92 -3.26
CA LYS A 112 14.52 -22.90 -2.84
C LYS A 112 15.65 -22.17 -2.12
N ASN A 113 16.77 -21.96 -2.79
CA ASN A 113 17.93 -21.26 -2.26
C ASN A 113 17.74 -19.73 -2.24
N ASP A 114 16.83 -19.22 -3.08
CA ASP A 114 16.41 -17.82 -3.14
C ASP A 114 14.93 -17.72 -3.57
N LEU A 115 14.38 -16.51 -3.59
CA LEU A 115 13.04 -16.23 -4.06
C LEU A 115 12.92 -16.48 -5.57
N ASP A 116 12.19 -17.51 -5.95
CA ASP A 116 11.63 -17.62 -7.31
C ASP A 116 10.49 -16.61 -7.52
N LEU A 117 10.77 -15.54 -8.27
CA LEU A 117 9.82 -14.48 -8.63
C LEU A 117 9.08 -14.76 -9.95
N ALA A 118 9.48 -15.79 -10.70
CA ALA A 118 8.96 -16.12 -12.03
C ALA A 118 7.87 -17.18 -12.00
N SER A 119 7.67 -17.88 -10.87
CA SER A 119 6.61 -18.87 -10.74
C SER A 119 5.22 -18.25 -10.89
N ALA A 120 4.53 -18.62 -11.98
CA ALA A 120 3.22 -18.10 -12.32
C ALA A 120 2.06 -18.82 -11.60
N ASN A 121 2.17 -20.14 -11.40
CA ASN A 121 1.08 -21.00 -10.90
C ASN A 121 1.37 -21.60 -9.52
N ASP A 122 2.36 -21.07 -8.81
CA ASP A 122 2.70 -21.47 -7.44
C ASP A 122 3.27 -20.28 -6.68
N PHE A 123 3.27 -20.32 -5.35
CA PHE A 123 3.84 -19.27 -4.50
C PHE A 123 4.46 -19.85 -3.23
N GLY A 124 5.36 -19.10 -2.59
CA GLY A 124 5.95 -19.53 -1.32
C GLY A 124 4.92 -19.59 -0.21
N HIS A 125 4.71 -20.78 0.35
CA HIS A 125 3.88 -20.98 1.54
C HIS A 125 4.76 -20.82 2.77
N TYR A 126 4.54 -19.75 3.54
CA TYR A 126 5.37 -19.51 4.72
C TYR A 126 5.18 -20.59 5.77
N ASN A 127 6.27 -20.91 6.45
CA ASN A 127 6.22 -21.71 7.67
C ASN A 127 5.61 -20.89 8.82
N PRO A 128 4.46 -21.28 9.41
CA PRO A 128 3.84 -20.54 10.50
C PRO A 128 4.76 -20.33 11.71
N ASP A 129 5.64 -21.29 12.02
CA ASP A 129 6.59 -21.17 13.13
C ASP A 129 7.64 -20.09 12.85
N PHE A 130 8.09 -19.98 11.59
CA PHE A 130 8.96 -18.91 11.15
C PHE A 130 8.26 -17.54 11.26
N VAL A 131 7.02 -17.41 10.79
CA VAL A 131 6.28 -16.14 10.87
C VAL A 131 5.98 -15.77 12.33
N ARG A 132 5.73 -16.75 13.21
CA ARG A 132 5.58 -16.48 14.64
C ARG A 132 6.88 -16.00 15.25
N TRP A 133 7.98 -16.70 15.01
CA TRP A 133 9.31 -16.28 15.45
C TRP A 133 9.64 -14.86 14.99
N LEU A 134 9.31 -14.55 13.73
CA LEU A 134 9.49 -13.24 13.12
C LEU A 134 8.79 -12.15 13.93
N VAL A 135 7.52 -12.36 14.25
CA VAL A 135 6.71 -11.39 15.00
C VAL A 135 7.19 -11.22 16.44
N ASP A 136 7.67 -12.31 17.05
CA ASP A 136 8.09 -12.31 18.45
C ASP A 136 9.52 -11.76 18.65
N LYS A 137 10.39 -11.92 17.65
CA LYS A 137 11.82 -11.55 17.73
C LYS A 137 12.21 -10.38 16.84
N GLY A 138 11.44 -10.11 15.81
CA GLY A 138 11.71 -9.08 14.82
C GLY A 138 11.03 -7.73 15.13
N ALA A 139 10.07 -7.69 16.07
CA ALA A 139 9.39 -6.47 16.44
C ALA A 139 10.41 -5.36 16.81
N PRO A 140 10.15 -4.10 16.42
CA PRO A 140 11.03 -2.99 16.76
C PRO A 140 11.07 -2.73 18.26
N SER A 141 12.07 -1.96 18.69
CA SER A 141 12.15 -1.50 20.08
C SER A 141 10.93 -0.66 20.45
N GLU A 142 10.58 -0.65 21.74
CA GLU A 142 9.38 0.04 22.21
C GLU A 142 9.36 1.53 21.85
N ARG A 143 8.15 2.09 21.72
CA ARG A 143 7.94 3.52 21.50
C ARG A 143 8.64 4.32 22.60
N GLY A 144 9.31 5.41 22.22
CA GLY A 144 10.09 6.22 23.16
C GLY A 144 11.54 5.76 23.36
N SER A 145 11.88 4.49 23.04
CA SER A 145 13.28 4.04 23.16
C SER A 145 14.24 4.79 22.23
N THR A 146 15.49 4.96 22.69
CA THR A 146 16.58 5.56 21.90
C THR A 146 16.90 4.74 20.65
N ALA A 147 16.84 3.41 20.76
CA ALA A 147 17.02 2.48 19.66
C ALA A 147 16.06 2.76 18.50
N ARG A 148 14.75 2.77 18.77
CA ARG A 148 13.69 3.10 17.80
C ARG A 148 13.82 4.52 17.27
N ALA A 149 14.08 5.50 18.14
CA ALA A 149 14.27 6.89 17.71
C ALA A 149 15.43 7.03 16.71
N ALA A 150 16.52 6.29 16.96
CA ALA A 150 17.69 6.34 16.11
C ALA A 150 17.48 5.66 14.74
N THR A 151 16.45 4.82 14.57
CA THR A 151 16.07 4.19 13.30
C THR A 151 14.85 4.80 12.62
N GLN A 152 14.23 5.84 13.21
CA GLN A 152 13.06 6.51 12.64
C GLN A 152 13.31 6.98 11.21
N SER A 153 14.43 7.65 10.94
CA SER A 153 14.75 8.14 9.59
C SER A 153 14.87 7.02 8.55
N ALA A 154 15.43 5.87 8.93
CA ALA A 154 15.53 4.71 8.05
C ALA A 154 14.15 4.08 7.81
N TYR A 155 13.29 4.03 8.84
CA TYR A 155 11.90 3.61 8.68
C TYR A 155 11.12 4.54 7.74
N ASP A 156 11.16 5.85 8.01
CA ASP A 156 10.43 6.87 7.24
C ASP A 156 10.81 6.83 5.76
N HIS A 157 12.10 6.61 5.47
CA HIS A 157 12.59 6.56 4.11
C HIS A 157 12.33 5.22 3.41
N HIS A 158 12.55 4.08 4.07
CA HIS A 158 12.58 2.79 3.38
C HIS A 158 11.33 1.93 3.58
N LEU A 159 10.67 2.03 4.73
CA LEU A 159 9.59 1.12 5.12
C LEU A 159 8.22 1.80 5.13
N LYS A 160 8.15 3.07 5.52
CA LYS A 160 6.88 3.78 5.70
C LYS A 160 5.95 3.71 4.49
N PRO A 161 6.38 4.01 3.24
CA PRO A 161 5.48 3.97 2.09
C PRO A 161 4.83 2.59 1.89
N LEU A 162 5.59 1.53 2.16
CA LEU A 162 5.11 0.16 2.06
C LEU A 162 4.21 -0.22 3.24
N ALA A 163 4.62 0.11 4.46
CA ALA A 163 3.91 -0.21 5.70
C ALA A 163 2.50 0.42 5.73
N GLU A 164 2.37 1.67 5.24
CA GLU A 164 1.08 2.34 5.08
C GLU A 164 0.13 1.59 4.13
N ILE A 165 0.63 1.19 2.96
CA ILE A 165 -0.21 0.47 1.98
C ILE A 165 -0.56 -0.93 2.48
N PHE A 166 0.35 -1.60 3.17
CA PHE A 166 0.07 -2.83 3.93
C PHE A 166 -1.07 -2.63 4.92
N HIS A 167 -1.04 -1.54 5.69
CA HIS A 167 -2.09 -1.20 6.64
C HIS A 167 -3.44 -0.95 5.93
N TYR A 168 -3.49 -0.06 4.95
CA TYR A 168 -4.74 0.31 4.28
C TYR A 168 -5.40 -0.88 3.56
N THR A 169 -4.61 -1.69 2.85
CA THR A 169 -5.12 -2.89 2.17
C THR A 169 -5.61 -3.95 3.17
N LEU A 170 -4.92 -4.13 4.30
CA LEU A 170 -5.37 -5.03 5.37
C LEU A 170 -6.69 -4.55 5.98
N GLN A 171 -6.82 -3.25 6.27
CA GLN A 171 -8.06 -2.68 6.78
C GLN A 171 -9.20 -2.88 5.78
N LYS A 172 -8.99 -2.57 4.50
CA LYS A 172 -9.99 -2.80 3.45
C LYS A 172 -10.38 -4.28 3.34
N ALA A 173 -9.41 -5.19 3.43
CA ALA A 173 -9.69 -6.63 3.42
C ALA A 173 -10.57 -7.06 4.61
N LYS A 174 -10.33 -6.49 5.80
CA LYS A 174 -11.10 -6.77 7.02
C LYS A 174 -12.50 -6.14 7.00
N THR A 175 -12.65 -4.92 6.48
CA THR A 175 -13.94 -4.21 6.42
C THR A 175 -14.80 -4.63 5.22
N SER A 176 -14.20 -5.27 4.21
CA SER A 176 -14.88 -5.78 3.02
C SER A 176 -14.65 -7.30 2.84
N PRO A 177 -15.03 -8.14 3.82
CA PRO A 177 -14.63 -9.55 3.86
C PRO A 177 -15.15 -10.37 2.68
N GLU A 178 -16.37 -10.08 2.18
CA GLU A 178 -16.91 -10.77 1.00
C GLU A 178 -16.08 -10.51 -0.27
N CYS A 179 -15.62 -9.27 -0.44
CA CYS A 179 -14.79 -8.86 -1.57
C CYS A 179 -13.44 -9.57 -1.53
N PHE A 180 -12.79 -9.55 -0.37
CA PHE A 180 -11.51 -10.24 -0.18
C PHE A 180 -11.65 -11.77 -0.36
N ALA A 181 -12.70 -12.37 0.20
CA ALA A 181 -12.98 -13.81 0.04
C ALA A 181 -13.24 -14.19 -1.41
N SER A 182 -13.95 -13.35 -2.17
CA SER A 182 -14.20 -13.57 -3.60
C SER A 182 -12.90 -13.55 -4.42
N GLU A 183 -12.03 -12.56 -4.20
CA GLU A 183 -10.74 -12.46 -4.90
C GLU A 183 -9.80 -13.60 -4.51
N LYS A 184 -9.74 -13.96 -3.21
CA LYS A 184 -9.02 -15.13 -2.72
C LYS A 184 -9.46 -16.40 -3.44
N LYS A 185 -10.77 -16.65 -3.51
CA LYS A 185 -11.33 -17.83 -4.16
C LYS A 185 -11.02 -17.86 -5.65
N LEU A 186 -11.19 -16.75 -6.35
CA LEU A 186 -10.90 -16.66 -7.77
C LEU A 186 -9.42 -16.97 -8.04
N TYR A 187 -8.51 -16.36 -7.28
CA TYR A 187 -7.08 -16.61 -7.38
C TYR A 187 -6.73 -18.08 -7.10
N SER A 188 -7.23 -18.66 -6.00
CA SER A 188 -6.96 -20.07 -5.66
C SER A 188 -7.50 -21.04 -6.71
N ASP A 189 -8.69 -20.78 -7.26
CA ASP A 189 -9.28 -21.61 -8.31
C ASP A 189 -8.44 -21.58 -9.59
N LEU A 190 -7.88 -20.42 -9.95
CA LEU A 190 -7.01 -20.28 -11.13
C LEU A 190 -5.66 -20.98 -10.93
N LEU A 191 -5.07 -20.89 -9.74
CA LEU A 191 -3.85 -21.62 -9.39
C LEU A 191 -4.08 -23.13 -9.45
N ALA A 192 -5.15 -23.64 -8.82
CA ALA A 192 -5.46 -25.07 -8.80
C ALA A 192 -5.67 -25.64 -10.21
N LYS A 193 -6.23 -24.83 -11.12
CA LYS A 193 -6.43 -25.19 -12.53
C LYS A 193 -5.18 -24.95 -13.40
N LYS A 194 -4.13 -24.33 -12.87
CA LYS A 194 -2.94 -23.86 -13.62
C LYS A 194 -3.32 -22.96 -14.80
N ARG A 195 -4.29 -22.08 -14.60
CA ARG A 195 -4.85 -21.16 -15.61
C ARG A 195 -4.74 -19.71 -15.18
N LEU A 196 -3.80 -19.37 -14.30
CA LEU A 196 -3.59 -17.99 -13.92
C LEU A 196 -3.10 -17.19 -15.15
N PRO A 197 -3.84 -16.18 -15.61
CA PRO A 197 -3.40 -15.36 -16.74
C PRO A 197 -2.09 -14.63 -16.45
N ALA A 198 -1.28 -14.40 -17.47
CA ALA A 198 -0.16 -13.46 -17.36
C ALA A 198 -0.70 -12.08 -16.95
N GLY A 199 -0.01 -11.41 -16.03
CA GLY A 199 -0.45 -10.10 -15.53
C GLY A 199 -1.74 -10.13 -14.69
N TYR A 200 -2.22 -11.30 -14.21
CA TYR A 200 -3.42 -11.38 -13.37
C TYR A 200 -3.42 -10.38 -12.19
N TYR A 201 -2.24 -10.14 -11.62
CA TYR A 201 -2.02 -9.19 -10.53
C TYR A 201 -2.38 -7.74 -10.88
N GLU A 202 -2.37 -7.35 -12.16
CA GLU A 202 -2.80 -6.01 -12.60
C GLU A 202 -4.26 -5.73 -12.26
N ARG A 203 -5.10 -6.77 -12.12
CA ARG A 203 -6.47 -6.62 -11.64
C ARG A 203 -6.51 -5.92 -10.28
N TRP A 204 -5.53 -6.21 -9.43
CA TRP A 204 -5.45 -5.71 -8.07
C TRP A 204 -4.87 -4.30 -7.97
N PHE A 205 -4.43 -3.71 -9.08
CA PHE A 205 -4.02 -2.31 -9.13
C PHE A 205 -5.13 -1.39 -8.59
N TYR A 206 -6.38 -1.72 -8.91
CA TYR A 206 -7.56 -0.96 -8.53
C TYR A 206 -8.17 -1.41 -7.20
N PHE A 207 -7.52 -2.29 -6.42
CA PHE A 207 -8.15 -2.88 -5.23
C PHE A 207 -8.62 -1.81 -4.23
N MET A 208 -7.93 -0.67 -4.12
CA MET A 208 -8.30 0.43 -3.23
C MET A 208 -9.40 1.34 -3.78
N ASN A 209 -9.73 1.26 -5.08
CA ASN A 209 -10.85 1.98 -5.69
C ASN A 209 -12.20 1.68 -4.98
N PRO A 210 -13.05 2.70 -4.72
CA PRO A 210 -14.33 2.51 -4.02
C PRO A 210 -15.30 1.55 -4.73
N PHE A 211 -15.20 1.42 -6.05
CA PHE A 211 -16.08 0.58 -6.86
C PHE A 211 -15.52 -0.80 -7.17
N PHE A 212 -14.28 -1.08 -6.77
CA PHE A 212 -13.61 -2.34 -7.10
C PHE A 212 -14.45 -3.56 -6.72
N CYS A 213 -14.91 -3.63 -5.47
CA CYS A 213 -15.63 -4.80 -4.97
C CYS A 213 -16.98 -5.05 -5.66
N GLU A 214 -17.66 -3.99 -6.11
CA GLU A 214 -18.90 -4.11 -6.89
C GLU A 214 -18.59 -4.60 -8.31
N LYS A 215 -17.62 -3.98 -8.98
CA LYS A 215 -17.29 -4.27 -10.39
C LYS A 215 -16.50 -5.56 -10.58
N ALA A 216 -15.73 -5.96 -9.59
CA ALA A 216 -15.02 -7.22 -9.56
C ALA A 216 -15.97 -8.41 -9.77
N LYS A 217 -17.18 -8.35 -9.19
CA LYS A 217 -18.24 -9.37 -9.32
C LYS A 217 -18.77 -9.50 -10.75
N SER A 218 -18.74 -8.44 -11.55
CA SER A 218 -19.18 -8.47 -12.95
C SER A 218 -18.07 -8.82 -13.94
N GLY A 219 -16.90 -9.28 -13.46
CA GLY A 219 -15.79 -9.70 -14.32
C GLY A 219 -14.91 -8.55 -14.84
N LEU A 220 -15.15 -7.30 -14.43
CA LEU A 220 -14.26 -6.18 -14.75
C LEU A 220 -12.90 -6.41 -14.06
N GLY A 221 -11.88 -6.79 -14.84
CA GLY A 221 -10.49 -7.03 -14.42
C GLY A 221 -9.49 -6.12 -15.13
N ALA A 222 -8.20 -6.50 -15.17
CA ALA A 222 -7.14 -5.65 -15.76
C ALA A 222 -7.43 -5.21 -17.21
N ASP A 223 -7.92 -6.12 -18.05
CA ASP A 223 -8.05 -5.87 -19.50
C ASP A 223 -9.34 -5.13 -19.90
N GLN A 224 -10.41 -5.24 -19.12
CA GLN A 224 -11.71 -4.59 -19.39
C GLN A 224 -12.05 -3.48 -18.39
N GLY A 225 -11.43 -3.48 -17.23
CA GLY A 225 -11.68 -2.55 -16.14
C GLY A 225 -10.79 -1.31 -16.17
N SER A 226 -9.67 -1.32 -16.90
CA SER A 226 -8.71 -0.20 -16.91
C SER A 226 -9.35 1.13 -17.31
N SER A 227 -10.13 1.15 -18.40
CA SER A 227 -10.89 2.35 -18.81
C SER A 227 -11.92 2.77 -17.77
N TYR A 228 -12.70 1.81 -17.25
CA TYR A 228 -13.67 2.12 -16.20
C TYR A 228 -12.99 2.74 -14.99
N PHE A 229 -12.00 2.07 -14.40
CA PHE A 229 -11.36 2.57 -13.19
C PHE A 229 -10.61 3.87 -13.44
N SER A 230 -9.94 4.06 -14.58
CA SER A 230 -9.31 5.35 -14.94
C SER A 230 -10.28 6.52 -14.89
N ASP A 231 -11.51 6.32 -15.34
CA ASP A 231 -12.56 7.35 -15.26
C ASP A 231 -13.22 7.40 -13.88
N ASN A 232 -13.09 6.35 -13.06
CA ASN A 232 -13.85 6.14 -11.84
C ASN A 232 -12.97 6.18 -10.57
N GLY A 233 -12.00 7.11 -10.50
CA GLY A 233 -11.16 7.29 -9.31
C GLY A 233 -9.82 6.55 -9.37
N PHE A 234 -9.48 5.97 -10.52
CA PHE A 234 -8.24 5.24 -10.79
C PHE A 234 -7.92 4.21 -9.70
N ASP A 235 -6.79 4.34 -9.02
CA ASP A 235 -6.35 3.45 -7.93
C ASP A 235 -7.03 3.73 -6.58
N GLY A 236 -7.90 4.75 -6.49
CA GLY A 236 -8.58 5.13 -5.26
C GLY A 236 -7.74 5.98 -4.32
N GLY A 237 -6.72 6.67 -4.83
CA GLY A 237 -5.88 7.56 -4.05
C GLY A 237 -4.81 6.84 -3.23
N ILE A 238 -4.58 5.56 -3.50
CA ILE A 238 -3.52 4.74 -2.89
C ILE A 238 -2.75 4.10 -4.03
N ASN A 239 -1.43 4.25 -4.05
CA ASN A 239 -0.55 3.82 -5.14
C ASN A 239 -0.90 2.41 -5.64
N GLY A 240 -1.53 2.34 -6.83
CA GLY A 240 -2.02 1.08 -7.41
C GLY A 240 -0.90 0.07 -7.71
N ASN A 241 0.30 0.55 -8.07
CA ASN A 241 1.45 -0.33 -8.36
C ASN A 241 1.95 -1.07 -7.12
N VAL A 242 1.96 -0.41 -5.97
CA VAL A 242 2.30 -1.08 -4.72
C VAL A 242 1.11 -1.91 -4.24
N THR A 243 -0.10 -1.37 -4.30
CA THR A 243 -1.34 -2.04 -3.89
C THR A 243 -1.48 -3.43 -4.49
N LYS A 244 -1.27 -3.60 -5.80
CA LYS A 244 -1.40 -4.91 -6.46
C LYS A 244 -0.47 -5.99 -5.88
N THR A 245 0.74 -5.61 -5.48
CA THR A 245 1.70 -6.53 -4.86
C THR A 245 1.28 -6.87 -3.43
N VAL A 246 0.83 -5.88 -2.67
CA VAL A 246 0.45 -6.02 -1.26
C VAL A 246 -0.82 -6.83 -1.09
N ILE A 247 -1.86 -6.61 -1.89
CA ILE A 247 -3.06 -7.44 -1.79
C ILE A 247 -2.81 -8.86 -2.26
N GLY A 248 -1.91 -9.05 -3.24
CA GLY A 248 -1.44 -10.38 -3.61
C GLY A 248 -0.71 -11.09 -2.48
N PHE A 249 0.09 -10.36 -1.70
CA PHE A 249 0.66 -10.86 -0.47
C PHE A 249 -0.43 -11.30 0.52
N TRP A 250 -1.39 -10.43 0.85
CA TRP A 250 -2.45 -10.78 1.81
C TRP A 250 -3.29 -11.98 1.39
N ILE A 251 -3.66 -12.07 0.11
CA ILE A 251 -4.39 -13.22 -0.42
C ILE A 251 -3.58 -14.51 -0.23
N ARG A 252 -2.29 -14.52 -0.58
CA ARG A 252 -1.41 -15.69 -0.40
C ARG A 252 -1.23 -16.06 1.08
N ARG A 253 -1.04 -15.08 1.96
CA ARG A 253 -0.95 -15.31 3.42
C ARG A 253 -2.26 -15.83 4.01
N SER A 254 -3.40 -15.46 3.41
CA SER A 254 -4.69 -16.00 3.82
C SER A 254 -4.88 -17.45 3.38
N LEU A 255 -4.20 -17.87 2.30
CA LEU A 255 -4.23 -19.24 1.76
C LEU A 255 -3.30 -20.18 2.54
N ASP A 256 -2.14 -19.70 2.99
CA ASP A 256 -1.20 -20.47 3.83
C ASP A 256 -1.47 -20.34 5.34
N GLY A 257 -2.48 -19.55 5.74
CA GLY A 257 -2.91 -19.40 7.13
C GLY A 257 -2.05 -18.46 7.99
N THR A 258 -1.09 -17.74 7.40
CA THR A 258 -0.18 -16.86 8.14
C THR A 258 -0.60 -15.38 8.16
N MET A 259 -1.69 -15.01 7.46
CA MET A 259 -2.16 -13.62 7.34
C MET A 259 -2.32 -12.91 8.68
N ASP A 260 -2.97 -13.53 9.66
CA ASP A 260 -3.23 -12.88 10.96
C ASP A 260 -1.95 -12.67 11.76
N THR A 261 -1.00 -13.61 11.67
CA THR A 261 0.32 -13.45 12.32
C THR A 261 1.11 -12.32 11.66
N PHE A 262 1.11 -12.23 10.33
CA PHE A 262 1.70 -11.09 9.63
C PHE A 262 1.03 -9.76 9.98
N ALA A 263 -0.31 -9.75 10.07
CA ALA A 263 -1.07 -8.59 10.48
C ALA A 263 -0.68 -8.13 11.89
N GLU A 264 -0.50 -9.05 12.84
CA GLU A 264 0.01 -8.74 14.18
C GLU A 264 1.38 -8.07 14.13
N GLY A 265 2.32 -8.64 13.36
CA GLY A 265 3.63 -8.05 13.17
C GLY A 265 3.57 -6.63 12.62
N LEU A 266 2.75 -6.41 11.58
CA LEU A 266 2.54 -5.08 11.01
C LEU A 266 2.01 -4.11 12.06
N GLN A 267 1.04 -4.51 12.89
CA GLN A 267 0.53 -3.65 13.97
C GLN A 267 1.62 -3.30 14.99
N LYS A 268 2.50 -4.25 15.37
CA LYS A 268 3.64 -3.95 16.24
C LYS A 268 4.61 -2.94 15.61
N LEU A 269 4.91 -3.10 14.31
CA LEU A 269 5.75 -2.16 13.57
C LEU A 269 5.16 -0.74 13.57
N LEU A 270 3.89 -0.62 13.18
CA LEU A 270 3.20 0.67 13.12
C LEU A 270 3.01 1.28 14.50
N ALA A 271 2.72 0.50 15.54
CA ALA A 271 2.58 1.03 16.90
C ALA A 271 3.89 1.67 17.41
N ALA A 272 5.04 1.16 16.97
CA ALA A 272 6.34 1.70 17.33
C ALA A 272 6.73 2.97 16.55
N TYR A 273 6.48 3.00 15.24
CA TYR A 273 6.94 4.08 14.35
C TYR A 273 5.85 5.06 13.90
N GLU A 274 4.61 4.60 13.75
CA GLU A 274 3.45 5.35 13.21
C GLU A 274 2.19 5.15 14.08
N PRO A 275 2.25 5.48 15.39
CA PRO A 275 1.15 5.20 16.31
C PRO A 275 -0.18 5.86 15.89
N LEU A 276 -0.12 7.04 15.26
CA LEU A 276 -1.30 7.74 14.75
C LEU A 276 -2.03 6.95 13.65
N LEU A 277 -1.31 6.11 12.89
CA LEU A 277 -1.90 5.25 11.86
C LEU A 277 -2.61 4.04 12.47
N VAL A 278 -2.17 3.58 13.64
CA VAL A 278 -2.82 2.49 14.39
C VAL A 278 -4.05 3.00 15.15
N GLU A 279 -3.93 4.19 15.76
CA GLU A 279 -4.99 4.80 16.57
C GLU A 279 -6.19 5.25 15.74
N LYS A 280 -5.97 5.60 14.46
CA LYS A 280 -7.03 6.04 13.56
C LYS A 280 -7.45 4.89 12.63
N PRO A 281 -8.72 4.47 12.65
CA PRO A 281 -9.18 3.47 11.69
C PRO A 281 -9.06 4.04 10.27
N TYR A 282 -8.59 3.21 9.34
CA TYR A 282 -8.59 3.55 7.92
C TYR A 282 -10.00 3.91 7.45
N ARG A 283 -10.12 5.07 6.82
CA ARG A 283 -11.35 5.57 6.21
C ARG A 283 -11.28 5.33 4.72
N ALA A 284 -11.94 4.26 4.26
CA ALA A 284 -12.09 4.01 2.83
C ALA A 284 -12.96 5.10 2.17
N PRO A 285 -12.69 5.47 0.90
CA PRO A 285 -13.58 6.34 0.16
C PRO A 285 -14.99 5.73 0.08
N ASP A 286 -16.02 6.49 0.50
CA ASP A 286 -17.41 6.04 0.43
C ASP A 286 -17.91 6.11 -1.01
N GLY A 287 -17.88 4.96 -1.69
CA GLY A 287 -18.33 4.84 -3.08
C GLY A 287 -19.78 5.26 -3.29
N ALA A 288 -20.68 5.02 -2.33
CA ALA A 288 -22.08 5.40 -2.45
C ALA A 288 -22.24 6.92 -2.35
N ALA A 289 -21.59 7.54 -1.36
CA ALA A 289 -21.58 8.99 -1.22
C ALA A 289 -20.97 9.66 -2.46
N ILE A 290 -19.82 9.16 -2.94
CA ILE A 290 -19.15 9.63 -4.15
C ILE A 290 -20.06 9.50 -5.38
N ASN A 291 -20.70 8.35 -5.60
CA ASN A 291 -21.62 8.18 -6.72
C ASN A 291 -22.80 9.14 -6.69
N ALA A 292 -23.39 9.36 -5.50
CA ALA A 292 -24.48 10.32 -5.35
C ALA A 292 -24.02 11.75 -5.66
N ALA A 293 -22.81 12.10 -5.23
CA ALA A 293 -22.16 13.37 -5.52
C ALA A 293 -21.89 13.58 -7.01
N ILE A 294 -21.32 12.56 -7.67
CA ILE A 294 -21.11 12.56 -9.12
C ILE A 294 -22.45 12.71 -9.84
N ALA A 295 -23.50 12.00 -9.43
CA ALA A 295 -24.81 12.10 -10.07
C ALA A 295 -25.39 13.53 -9.99
N ARG A 296 -25.25 14.22 -8.85
CA ARG A 296 -25.66 15.62 -8.69
C ARG A 296 -24.83 16.56 -9.57
N ALA A 297 -23.53 16.37 -9.62
CA ALA A 297 -22.63 17.11 -10.51
C ALA A 297 -23.02 16.94 -11.99
N MET A 298 -23.28 15.71 -12.42
CA MET A 298 -23.72 15.39 -13.79
C MET A 298 -25.07 16.02 -14.11
N LYS A 299 -26.01 16.01 -13.15
CA LYS A 299 -27.30 16.69 -13.29
C LYS A 299 -27.13 18.21 -13.43
N ALA A 300 -26.22 18.82 -12.66
CA ALA A 300 -25.93 20.26 -12.79
C ALA A 300 -25.27 20.61 -14.13
N ALA A 301 -24.53 19.66 -14.72
CA ALA A 301 -23.91 19.76 -16.03
C ALA A 301 -24.85 19.41 -17.20
N SER A 302 -26.06 18.89 -16.95
CA SER A 302 -26.99 18.43 -18.00
C SER A 302 -27.38 19.48 -19.06
N PRO A 303 -27.37 20.80 -18.79
CA PRO A 303 -27.56 21.80 -19.85
C PRO A 303 -26.43 21.82 -20.91
N CYS A 304 -25.36 21.05 -20.69
CA CYS A 304 -24.18 20.97 -21.53
C CYS A 304 -23.96 19.56 -22.09
N PRO A 305 -24.69 19.16 -23.14
CA PRO A 305 -24.51 17.85 -23.74
C PRO A 305 -23.07 17.70 -24.26
N LYS A 306 -22.48 16.52 -24.03
CA LYS A 306 -21.10 16.14 -24.39
C LYS A 306 -20.00 16.92 -23.65
N ALA A 307 -20.31 17.68 -22.61
CA ALA A 307 -19.28 18.29 -21.77
C ALA A 307 -18.53 17.22 -20.96
N ASN A 308 -17.21 17.38 -20.85
CA ASN A 308 -16.41 16.57 -19.95
C ASN A 308 -16.50 17.16 -18.55
N VAL A 309 -16.93 16.36 -17.59
CA VAL A 309 -17.01 16.71 -16.17
C VAL A 309 -15.86 16.02 -15.45
N SER A 310 -14.95 16.81 -14.89
CA SER A 310 -13.88 16.33 -14.01
C SER A 310 -14.27 16.65 -12.57
N ILE A 311 -14.16 15.65 -11.70
CA ILE A 311 -14.55 15.73 -10.30
C ILE A 311 -13.35 15.29 -9.46
N ARG A 312 -12.93 16.12 -8.52
CA ARG A 312 -11.81 15.88 -7.61
C ARG A 312 -12.33 15.79 -6.20
N VAL A 313 -12.00 14.71 -5.51
CA VAL A 313 -12.35 14.49 -4.11
C VAL A 313 -11.06 14.50 -3.30
N GLN A 314 -10.94 15.46 -2.39
CA GLN A 314 -9.80 15.61 -1.49
C GLN A 314 -9.94 14.69 -0.28
N PRO A 315 -8.81 14.31 0.38
CA PRO A 315 -8.84 13.45 1.58
C PRO A 315 -9.68 14.01 2.75
N ASP A 316 -9.81 15.34 2.85
CA ASP A 316 -10.69 15.99 3.84
C ASP A 316 -12.19 15.84 3.54
N GLY A 317 -12.54 15.14 2.45
CA GLY A 317 -13.89 14.92 1.98
C GLY A 317 -14.43 16.06 1.11
N SER A 318 -13.68 17.15 0.92
CA SER A 318 -14.10 18.22 0.02
C SER A 318 -14.10 17.74 -1.43
N MET A 319 -15.20 17.98 -2.12
CA MET A 319 -15.36 17.63 -3.52
C MET A 319 -15.51 18.89 -4.35
N THR A 320 -14.70 18.99 -5.40
CA THR A 320 -14.81 20.03 -6.41
C THR A 320 -15.03 19.38 -7.77
N GLY A 321 -15.68 20.07 -8.69
CA GLY A 321 -15.64 19.64 -10.08
C GLY A 321 -15.82 20.80 -11.03
N ALA A 322 -15.42 20.55 -12.27
CA ALA A 322 -15.45 21.51 -13.36
C ALA A 322 -15.94 20.84 -14.64
N THR A 323 -16.73 21.59 -15.40
CA THR A 323 -17.18 21.21 -16.74
C THR A 323 -16.29 21.87 -17.78
N THR A 324 -15.56 21.10 -18.58
CA THR A 324 -14.79 21.64 -19.71
C THR A 324 -15.62 21.60 -20.99
N ARG A 325 -15.58 22.70 -21.75
CA ARG A 325 -16.32 22.83 -23.02
C ARG A 325 -15.74 21.88 -24.08
N PRO A 326 -16.57 21.22 -24.90
CA PRO A 326 -16.09 20.63 -26.14
C PRO A 326 -15.47 21.73 -27.02
N LYS A 327 -14.44 21.38 -27.81
CA LYS A 327 -13.77 22.31 -28.74
C LYS A 327 -14.70 22.99 -29.77
N HIS A 328 -15.94 22.51 -29.93
CA HIS A 328 -16.91 23.09 -30.87
C HIS A 328 -18.01 23.92 -30.15
N PRO A 329 -18.14 25.23 -30.46
CA PRO A 329 -19.04 26.14 -29.79
C PRO A 329 -20.43 26.10 -30.44
N ALA A 330 -21.36 25.31 -29.89
CA ALA A 330 -22.76 25.36 -30.34
C ALA A 330 -23.74 25.88 -29.28
N SER A 331 -23.33 26.08 -28.02
CA SER A 331 -24.26 26.54 -26.98
C SER A 331 -23.65 27.59 -26.04
N PRO A 332 -24.14 28.85 -26.06
CA PRO A 332 -23.74 29.90 -25.13
C PRO A 332 -24.00 29.56 -23.66
N SER A 333 -24.95 28.67 -23.37
CA SER A 333 -25.36 28.28 -22.01
C SER A 333 -24.32 27.45 -21.24
N CYS A 334 -23.27 26.97 -21.92
CA CYS A 334 -22.18 26.23 -21.29
C CYS A 334 -21.07 27.15 -20.83
N HIS A 335 -21.30 27.84 -19.71
CA HIS A 335 -20.23 28.43 -18.94
C HIS A 335 -19.65 27.36 -18.00
N GLU A 336 -18.34 27.42 -17.77
CA GLU A 336 -17.67 26.59 -16.78
C GLU A 336 -18.37 26.79 -15.42
N LYS A 337 -19.01 25.73 -14.92
CA LYS A 337 -19.61 25.74 -13.59
C LYS A 337 -18.74 24.93 -12.66
N ALA A 338 -18.12 25.62 -11.71
CA ALA A 338 -17.56 24.98 -10.54
C ALA A 338 -18.69 24.59 -9.59
N PHE A 339 -18.63 23.39 -9.04
CA PHE A 339 -19.47 23.00 -7.91
C PHE A 339 -18.61 22.55 -6.73
N ARG A 340 -19.17 22.68 -5.54
CA ARG A 340 -18.57 22.21 -4.28
C ARG A 340 -19.59 21.34 -3.57
N GLU A 341 -19.17 20.16 -3.16
CA GLU A 341 -19.91 19.32 -2.24
C GLU A 341 -18.94 18.73 -1.21
N SER A 342 -19.46 17.95 -0.27
CA SER A 342 -18.66 17.19 0.69
C SER A 342 -19.10 15.74 0.68
N VAL A 343 -18.14 14.84 0.72
CA VAL A 343 -18.32 13.42 1.05
C VAL A 343 -17.63 13.15 2.39
N PRO A 344 -17.86 11.98 3.02
CA PRO A 344 -17.06 11.59 4.17
C PRO A 344 -15.56 11.63 3.86
N ALA A 345 -14.77 12.18 4.79
CA ALA A 345 -13.32 12.21 4.67
C ALA A 345 -12.75 10.79 4.60
N PHE A 346 -11.66 10.63 3.86
CA PHE A 346 -11.01 9.34 3.60
C PHE A 346 -9.49 9.47 3.72
N ASP A 347 -8.80 8.34 3.84
CA ASP A 347 -7.34 8.31 3.87
C ASP A 347 -6.78 7.96 2.49
N GLY A 348 -5.73 8.67 2.06
CA GLY A 348 -5.13 8.56 0.72
C GLY A 348 -4.84 9.92 0.12
N SER A 349 -4.62 9.96 -1.19
CA SER A 349 -4.47 11.17 -2.00
C SER A 349 -5.78 11.57 -2.69
N GLU A 350 -5.76 12.70 -3.38
CA GLU A 350 -6.88 13.16 -4.21
C GLU A 350 -7.36 12.07 -5.18
N ILE A 351 -8.68 11.88 -5.26
CA ILE A 351 -9.31 10.96 -6.20
C ILE A 351 -9.97 11.75 -7.32
N THR A 352 -9.64 11.45 -8.57
CA THR A 352 -10.20 12.12 -9.76
C THR A 352 -11.16 11.21 -10.52
N PHE A 353 -12.32 11.75 -10.88
CA PHE A 353 -13.32 11.11 -11.72
C PHE A 353 -13.52 11.93 -13.00
N SER A 354 -13.71 11.22 -14.12
CA SER A 354 -13.96 11.81 -15.43
C SER A 354 -15.25 11.25 -16.02
N ARG A 355 -16.12 12.13 -16.54
CA ARG A 355 -17.42 11.75 -17.13
C ARG A 355 -17.74 12.60 -18.35
N THR A 356 -18.54 12.05 -19.27
CA THR A 356 -19.11 12.81 -20.39
C THR A 356 -20.61 13.01 -20.16
N ALA A 357 -21.07 14.25 -20.11
CA ALA A 357 -22.48 14.58 -19.91
C ALA A 357 -23.35 14.15 -21.10
N GLY A 358 -24.49 13.52 -20.82
CA GLY A 358 -25.46 13.09 -21.83
C GLY A 358 -25.03 11.87 -22.65
N SER A 359 -24.17 11.01 -22.08
CA SER A 359 -23.86 9.68 -22.61
C SER A 359 -24.86 8.62 -22.15
#